data_AF-A0A1S9ZVK5-F1
#
_entry.id   AF-A0A1S9ZVK5-F1
#
_cell.length_a   1.000
_cell.length_b   1.000
_cell.length_c   1.000
_cell.angle_alpha   90.00
_cell.angle_beta   90.00
_cell.angle_gamma   90.00
#
_symmetry.space_group_name_H-M   'P 1'
#
loop_
_entity.id
_entity.type
_entity.pdbx_description
1 polymer ?
#
loop_
_entity_poly.entity_id
_entity_poly.type
_entity_poly.pdbx_seq_one_letter_code
_entity_poly.pdbx_strand_id
1 'polypeptide(L)'
;MGFLGYLILGSAVYVIGFMINLKILNPKRKAGTNYTLTHPTMIQLLLACFVVMLAVSALLGRFVMGHESLDLAFILANSMVATFVFYFGLNPDQSQMNLPD
;
A
#
# COMPACT_ATOMS: atom_id res chain seq x y z
N MET A 1 -12.73 12.15 -10.39
CA MET A 1 -11.25 12.18 -10.23
C MET A 1 -10.62 11.67 -11.52
N GLY A 2 -9.67 12.39 -12.12
CA GLY A 2 -8.94 11.91 -13.31
C GLY A 2 -7.76 11.00 -12.94
N PHE A 3 -7.09 10.42 -13.96
CA PHE A 3 -5.90 9.55 -13.81
C PHE A 3 -4.85 10.11 -12.84
N LEU A 4 -4.56 11.41 -12.91
CA LEU A 4 -3.56 12.07 -12.07
C LEU A 4 -3.87 11.95 -10.57
N GLY A 5 -5.15 12.00 -10.18
CA GLY A 5 -5.56 11.86 -8.79
C GLY A 5 -5.28 10.46 -8.23
N TYR A 6 -5.53 9.43 -9.03
CA TYR A 6 -5.19 8.05 -8.68
C TYR A 6 -3.69 7.81 -8.64
N LEU A 7 -2.94 8.42 -9.56
CA LEU A 7 -1.48 8.37 -9.54
C LEU A 7 -0.91 8.99 -8.26
N ILE A 8 -1.40 10.17 -7.85
CA ILE A 8 -0.98 10.83 -6.61
C ILE A 8 -1.33 9.97 -5.40
N LEU A 9 -2.54 9.42 -5.35
CA LEU A 9 -2.98 8.54 -4.26
C LEU A 9 -2.11 7.29 -4.16
N GLY A 10 -1.87 6.60 -5.28
CA GLY A 10 -0.98 5.43 -5.32
C GLY A 10 0.45 5.78 -4.91
N SER A 11 0.99 6.90 -5.41
CA SER A 11 2.33 7.38 -5.04
C SER A 11 2.44 7.67 -3.55
N ALA A 12 1.44 8.33 -2.96
CA ALA A 12 1.41 8.62 -1.53
C ALA A 12 1.39 7.33 -0.70
N VAL A 13 0.55 6.38 -1.07
CA VAL A 13 0.45 5.08 -0.40
C VAL A 13 1.77 4.30 -0.50
N TYR A 14 2.42 4.30 -1.67
CA TYR A 14 3.75 3.70 -1.85
C TYR A 14 4.78 4.32 -0.89
N VAL A 15 4.87 5.65 -0.85
CA VAL A 15 5.84 6.38 0.00
C VAL A 15 5.60 6.07 1.48
N ILE A 16 4.35 5.99 1.93
CA ILE A 16 4.03 5.60 3.32
C ILE A 16 4.54 4.18 3.60
N GLY A 17 4.29 3.22 2.70
CA GLY A 17 4.81 1.86 2.82
C GLY A 17 6.34 1.82 2.85
N PHE A 18 6.99 2.60 2.00
CA PHE A 18 8.45 2.72 1.92
C PHE A 18 9.05 3.31 3.19
N MET A 19 8.42 4.31 3.79
CA MET A 19 8.86 4.90 5.05
C MET A 19 8.75 3.89 6.21
N ILE A 20 7.68 3.08 6.23
CA ILE A 20 7.52 2.00 7.20
C ILE A 20 8.59 0.93 6.98
N ASN A 21 8.90 0.59 5.72
CA ASN A 21 10.02 -0.29 5.40
C ASN A 21 11.33 0.26 5.98
N LEU A 22 11.70 1.49 5.64
CA LEU A 22 12.98 2.08 6.04
C LEU A 22 13.14 2.18 7.56
N LYS A 23 12.09 2.61 8.28
CA LYS A 23 12.17 2.89 9.72
C LYS A 23 11.93 1.69 10.61
N ILE A 24 11.09 0.75 10.19
CA ILE A 24 10.61 -0.34 11.06
C ILE A 24 11.06 -1.71 10.54
N LEU A 25 10.82 -2.03 9.28
CA LEU A 25 11.06 -3.39 8.78
C LEU A 25 12.53 -3.64 8.42
N ASN A 26 13.19 -2.70 7.74
CA ASN A 26 14.57 -2.85 7.26
C ASN A 26 15.57 -3.06 8.43
N PRO A 27 15.53 -2.29 9.54
CA PRO A 27 16.38 -2.58 10.70
C PRO A 27 16.15 -3.97 11.29
N LYS A 28 14.89 -4.42 11.32
CA LYS A 28 14.52 -5.74 11.83
C LYS A 28 14.90 -6.89 10.89
N ARG A 29 14.86 -6.67 9.56
CA ARG A 29 15.40 -7.59 8.55
C ARG A 29 16.89 -7.78 8.70
N LYS A 30 17.63 -6.68 8.88
CA LYS A 30 19.08 -6.72 9.15
C LYS A 30 19.42 -7.43 10.46
N ALA A 31 18.53 -7.39 11.44
CA ALA A 31 18.63 -8.15 12.69
C ALA A 31 18.22 -9.64 12.55
N GLY A 32 17.96 -10.14 11.34
CA GLY A 32 17.64 -11.54 11.06
C GLY A 32 16.15 -11.88 11.02
N THR A 33 15.24 -10.89 11.11
CA THR A 33 13.79 -11.16 11.02
C THR A 33 13.35 -11.32 9.57
N ASN A 34 12.87 -12.51 9.22
CA ASN A 34 12.34 -12.79 7.88
C ASN A 34 10.85 -12.37 7.78
N TYR A 35 10.61 -11.18 7.21
CA TYR A 35 9.27 -10.72 6.90
C TYR A 35 8.78 -11.30 5.58
N THR A 36 8.12 -12.45 5.64
CA THR A 36 7.36 -13.02 4.52
C THR A 36 5.96 -12.39 4.41
N LEU A 37 5.27 -12.61 3.30
CA LEU A 37 3.85 -12.24 3.12
C LEU A 37 2.94 -12.81 4.22
N THR A 38 3.31 -13.95 4.77
CA THR A 38 2.58 -14.64 5.86
C THR A 38 2.96 -14.15 7.26
N HIS A 39 3.93 -13.24 7.39
CA HIS A 39 4.35 -12.72 8.69
C HIS A 39 3.21 -11.90 9.32
N PRO A 40 2.85 -12.12 10.60
CA PRO A 40 1.69 -11.48 11.24
C PRO A 40 1.75 -9.95 11.16
N THR A 41 2.94 -9.36 11.32
CA THR A 41 3.15 -7.91 11.17
C THR A 41 2.87 -7.40 9.74
N MET A 42 3.24 -8.16 8.71
CA MET A 42 2.96 -7.79 7.32
C MET A 42 1.46 -7.84 7.05
N ILE A 43 0.79 -8.90 7.50
CA ILE A 43 -0.66 -9.06 7.38
C ILE A 43 -1.38 -7.91 8.10
N GLN A 44 -0.98 -7.56 9.31
CA GLN A 44 -1.56 -6.44 10.06
C GLN A 44 -1.40 -5.10 9.33
N LEU A 45 -0.22 -4.81 8.78
CA LEU A 45 0.02 -3.58 8.02
C LEU A 45 -0.81 -3.52 6.74
N LEU A 46 -0.89 -4.63 5.99
CA LEU A 46 -1.68 -4.73 4.76
C LEU A 46 -3.17 -4.61 5.05
N LEU A 47 -3.67 -5.29 6.09
CA LEU A 47 -5.06 -5.22 6.51
C LEU A 47 -5.42 -3.80 6.97
N ALA A 48 -4.57 -3.17 7.78
CA ALA A 48 -4.77 -1.79 8.22
C ALA A 48 -4.82 -0.83 7.03
N CYS A 49 -3.90 -0.96 6.07
CA CYS A 49 -3.91 -0.18 4.84
C CYS A 49 -5.21 -0.41 4.05
N PHE A 50 -5.63 -1.67 3.89
CA PHE A 50 -6.86 -1.99 3.17
C PHE A 50 -8.10 -1.37 3.81
N VAL A 51 -8.24 -1.45 5.13
CA VAL A 51 -9.36 -0.83 5.87
C VAL A 51 -9.38 0.68 5.73
N VAL A 52 -8.22 1.33 5.86
CA VAL A 52 -8.10 2.79 5.63
C VAL A 52 -8.49 3.13 4.20
N MET A 53 -8.04 2.35 3.22
CA MET A 53 -8.36 2.57 1.82
C MET A 53 -9.82 2.31 1.48
N LEU A 54 -10.52 1.42 2.19
CA LEU A 54 -11.98 1.28 2.04
C LEU A 54 -12.69 2.57 2.45
N ALA A 55 -12.31 3.17 3.58
CA ALA A 55 -12.87 4.43 4.03
C ALA A 55 -12.55 5.57 3.05
N VAL A 56 -11.30 5.69 2.61
CA VAL A 56 -10.88 6.71 1.63
C VAL A 56 -11.61 6.52 0.30
N SER A 57 -11.76 5.29 -0.19
CA SER A 57 -12.43 4.99 -1.45
C SER A 57 -13.93 5.26 -1.37
N ALA A 58 -14.57 4.98 -0.23
CA ALA A 58 -15.97 5.33 0.00
C ALA A 58 -16.19 6.85 0.02
N LEU A 59 -15.29 7.61 0.67
CA LEU A 59 -15.30 9.06 0.66
C LEU A 59 -15.06 9.63 -0.75
N LEU A 60 -14.09 9.08 -1.50
CA LEU A 60 -13.83 9.49 -2.88
C LEU A 60 -15.01 9.19 -3.82
N GLY A 61 -15.62 8.01 -3.71
CA GLY A 61 -16.81 7.64 -4.50
C GLY A 61 -17.96 8.61 -4.29
N ARG A 62 -18.23 8.97 -3.02
CA ARG A 62 -19.33 9.87 -2.66
C ARG A 62 -19.05 11.35 -2.97
N PHE A 63 -17.89 11.87 -2.58
CA PHE A 63 -17.61 13.31 -2.62
C PHE A 63 -16.92 13.76 -3.91
N VAL A 64 -16.20 12.87 -4.61
CA VAL A 64 -15.36 13.24 -5.76
C VAL A 64 -15.89 12.69 -7.08
N MET A 65 -16.63 11.58 -7.06
CA MET A 65 -17.24 10.98 -8.26
C MET A 65 -18.76 11.18 -8.34
N GLY A 66 -19.40 11.65 -7.26
CA GLY A 66 -20.83 11.94 -7.28
C GLY A 66 -21.70 10.70 -7.52
N HIS A 67 -21.20 9.51 -7.22
CA HIS A 67 -22.02 8.30 -7.30
C HIS A 67 -23.18 8.41 -6.29
N GLU A 68 -24.42 8.30 -6.75
CA GLU A 68 -25.62 8.34 -5.89
C GLU A 68 -25.66 7.13 -4.93
N SER A 69 -24.99 6.04 -5.28
CA SER A 69 -24.90 4.80 -4.50
C SER A 69 -23.45 4.45 -4.14
N LEU A 70 -23.29 3.64 -3.08
CA LEU A 70 -21.99 3.05 -2.74
C LEU A 70 -21.59 2.04 -3.82
N ASP A 71 -20.75 2.47 -4.76
CA ASP A 71 -20.15 1.58 -5.75
C ASP A 71 -19.12 0.67 -5.06
N LEU A 72 -19.61 -0.45 -4.57
CA LEU A 72 -18.84 -1.50 -3.91
C LEU A 72 -17.72 -2.04 -4.80
N ALA A 73 -17.95 -2.14 -6.11
CA ALA A 73 -16.93 -2.63 -7.05
C ALA A 73 -15.77 -1.64 -7.14
N PHE A 74 -16.07 -0.36 -7.27
CA PHE A 74 -15.04 0.70 -7.24
C PHE A 74 -14.27 0.72 -5.91
N ILE A 75 -14.98 0.69 -4.78
CA ILE A 75 -14.38 0.77 -3.45
C ILE A 75 -13.42 -0.40 -3.23
N LEU A 76 -13.84 -1.62 -3.55
CA LEU A 76 -13.02 -2.81 -3.38
C LEU A 76 -11.82 -2.81 -4.34
N ALA A 77 -12.03 -2.54 -5.63
CA ALA A 77 -10.96 -2.54 -6.62
C ALA A 77 -9.89 -1.48 -6.30
N ASN A 78 -10.31 -0.24 -5.98
CA ASN A 78 -9.37 0.83 -5.62
C ASN A 78 -8.60 0.51 -4.33
N SER A 79 -9.27 -0.06 -3.33
CA SER A 79 -8.63 -0.44 -2.07
C SER A 79 -7.63 -1.59 -2.25
N MET A 80 -7.94 -2.57 -3.11
CA MET A 80 -7.03 -3.65 -3.47
C MET A 80 -5.79 -3.11 -4.18
N VAL A 81 -5.96 -2.27 -5.20
CA VAL A 81 -4.85 -1.68 -5.96
C VAL A 81 -3.97 -0.85 -5.03
N ALA A 82 -4.55 0.00 -4.19
CA ALA A 82 -3.78 0.79 -3.23
C ALA A 82 -3.02 -0.09 -2.22
N THR A 83 -3.64 -1.16 -1.72
CA THR A 83 -2.97 -2.10 -0.80
C THR A 83 -1.84 -2.85 -1.49
N PHE A 84 -1.98 -3.17 -2.78
CA PHE A 84 -0.92 -3.78 -3.57
C PHE A 84 0.26 -2.82 -3.79
N VAL A 85 -0.01 -1.55 -4.07
CA VAL A 85 1.02 -0.50 -4.15
C VAL A 85 1.71 -0.29 -2.80
N PHE A 86 0.95 -0.31 -1.71
CA PHE A 86 1.49 -0.26 -0.34
C PHE A 86 2.42 -1.44 -0.04
N TYR A 87 2.05 -2.65 -0.48
CA TYR A 87 2.88 -3.85 -0.33
C TYR A 87 4.25 -3.68 -1.00
N PHE A 88 4.32 -3.13 -2.20
CA PHE A 88 5.59 -2.81 -2.86
C PHE A 88 6.40 -1.77 -2.10
N GLY A 89 5.74 -0.79 -1.46
CA GLY A 89 6.41 0.13 -0.55
C GLY A 89 7.00 -0.59 0.67
N LEU A 90 6.27 -1.55 1.25
CA LEU A 90 6.73 -2.35 2.40
C LEU A 90 7.85 -3.35 2.05
N ASN A 91 7.89 -3.80 0.81
CA ASN A 91 8.87 -4.74 0.26
C ASN A 91 9.46 -4.19 -1.04
N PRO A 92 10.23 -3.08 -0.98
CA PRO A 92 10.96 -2.62 -2.14
C PRO A 92 12.00 -3.69 -2.49
N ASP A 93 12.28 -3.87 -3.78
CA ASP A 93 13.28 -4.83 -4.21
C ASP A 93 14.60 -4.54 -3.49
N GLN A 94 15.09 -5.54 -2.77
CA GLN A 94 16.35 -5.51 -2.03
C GLN A 94 17.43 -6.29 -2.77
N SER A 95 17.23 -6.60 -4.05
CA SER A 95 18.27 -7.20 -4.89
C SER A 95 19.55 -6.39 -4.73
N GLN A 96 20.47 -6.94 -3.92
CA GLN A 96 21.83 -6.46 -3.92
C GLN A 96 22.33 -6.83 -5.29
N MET A 97 22.48 -5.83 -6.15
CA MET A 97 23.19 -6.00 -7.40
C MET A 97 24.57 -6.52 -7.00
N ASN A 98 24.81 -7.83 -7.17
CA ASN A 98 26.13 -8.41 -7.07
C ASN A 98 26.91 -7.84 -8.25
N LEU A 99 27.41 -6.63 -8.07
CA LEU A 99 28.32 -6.00 -9.00
C LEU A 99 29.57 -6.91 -9.02
N PRO A 100 29.94 -7.47 -10.18
CA PRO A 100 31.24 -8.12 -10.29
C PRO A 100 32.34 -7.08 -10.01
N ASP A 101 33.38 -7.49 -9.30
CA ASP A 101 34.58 -6.66 -9.02
C ASP A 101 35.23 -6.12 -10.30
#